data_AF-A0A0Q6VSS0-F1
#
_entry.id   AF-A0A0Q6VSS0-F1
#
_cell.length_a   1.000
_cell.length_b   1.000
_cell.length_c   1.000
_cell.angle_alpha   90.00
_cell.angle_beta   90.00
_cell.angle_gamma   90.00
#
_symmetry.space_group_name_H-M   'P 1'
#
loop_
_entity.id
_entity.type
_entity.pdbx_description
1 polymer ?
#
loop_
_entity_poly.entity_id
_entity_poly.type
_entity_poly.pdbx_seq_one_letter_code
_entity_poly.pdbx_strand_id
1 'polypeptide(L)'
;MTSTPQHPAWTSTYQLSSETRQQRILRAIHRLDHPGIKALGTTRTEACMIVIECTSAAAEVRSRQVVMAVDALAVRTETTRAAGVPYASDSSGTAYLAALGLPRRLLRLVPMEQLRRFI
;
A
#
# COMPACT_ATOMS: atom_id res chain seq x y z
N MET A 1 -27.21 -21.07 -6.67
CA MET A 1 -26.54 -20.13 -5.75
C MET A 1 -25.10 -19.97 -6.23
N THR A 2 -24.81 -18.87 -6.94
CA THR A 2 -23.48 -18.58 -7.47
C THR A 2 -22.64 -17.99 -6.33
N SER A 3 -21.75 -18.80 -5.77
CA SER A 3 -20.71 -18.34 -4.85
C SER A 3 -19.80 -17.39 -5.63
N THR A 4 -19.93 -16.09 -5.41
CA THR A 4 -19.01 -15.10 -5.96
C THR A 4 -17.60 -15.49 -5.50
N PRO A 5 -16.64 -15.71 -6.41
CA PRO A 5 -15.27 -15.98 -5.99
C PRO A 5 -14.81 -14.78 -5.16
N GLN A 6 -14.55 -15.01 -3.86
CA GLN A 6 -13.93 -14.03 -2.99
C GLN A 6 -12.52 -13.82 -3.52
N HIS A 7 -12.36 -12.90 -4.47
CA HIS A 7 -11.04 -12.47 -4.89
C HIS A 7 -10.30 -11.93 -3.67
N PRO A 8 -9.05 -12.35 -3.44
CA PRO A 8 -8.29 -11.87 -2.30
C PRO A 8 -8.19 -10.35 -2.35
N ALA A 9 -8.85 -9.69 -1.40
CA ALA A 9 -8.88 -8.24 -1.34
C ALA A 9 -7.52 -7.70 -0.89
N TRP A 10 -7.10 -6.61 -1.52
CA TRP A 10 -5.99 -5.77 -1.09
C TRP A 10 -6.58 -4.68 -0.21
N THR A 11 -6.08 -4.54 1.01
CA THR A 11 -6.51 -3.49 1.93
C THR A 11 -5.39 -2.48 2.10
N SER A 12 -5.70 -1.20 1.97
CA SER A 12 -4.74 -0.11 2.15
C SER A 12 -5.29 0.91 3.15
N THR A 13 -4.47 1.23 4.14
CA THR A 13 -4.80 2.22 5.17
C THR A 13 -3.98 3.49 4.93
N TYR A 14 -4.66 4.63 4.91
CA TYR A 14 -4.04 5.94 4.75
C TYR A 14 -4.34 6.82 5.95
N GLN A 15 -3.30 7.45 6.48
CA GLN A 15 -3.41 8.57 7.40
C GLN A 15 -3.51 9.87 6.60
N LEU A 16 -4.44 10.71 7.02
CA LEU A 16 -4.80 11.96 6.38
C LEU A 16 -4.56 13.13 7.31
N SER A 17 -4.42 14.33 6.72
CA SER A 17 -4.13 15.54 7.50
C SER A 17 -5.35 16.14 8.21
N SER A 18 -6.58 15.77 7.84
CA SER A 18 -7.81 16.24 8.52
C SER A 18 -9.06 15.42 8.17
N GLU A 19 -10.07 15.51 9.02
CA GLU A 19 -11.40 14.90 8.81
C GLU A 19 -12.11 15.47 7.57
N THR A 20 -11.93 16.76 7.29
CA THR A 20 -12.50 17.37 6.07
C THR A 20 -11.94 16.70 4.81
N ARG A 21 -10.64 16.37 4.80
CA ARG A 21 -10.02 15.65 3.66
C ARG A 21 -10.50 14.21 3.60
N GLN A 22 -10.64 13.54 4.74
CA GLN A 22 -11.24 12.21 4.83
C GLN A 22 -12.62 12.15 4.17
N GLN A 23 -13.51 13.08 4.51
CA GLN A 23 -14.86 13.15 3.91
C GLN A 23 -14.81 13.45 2.42
N ARG A 24 -13.90 14.31 1.96
CA ARG A 24 -13.71 14.58 0.53
C ARG A 24 -13.21 13.35 -0.23
N ILE A 25 -12.28 12.59 0.34
CA ILE A 25 -11.78 11.35 -0.26
C ILE A 25 -12.89 10.30 -0.32
N LEU A 26 -13.65 10.09 0.75
CA LEU A 26 -14.79 9.17 0.75
C LEU A 26 -15.80 9.52 -0.34
N ARG A 27 -16.14 10.81 -0.47
CA ARG A 27 -17.00 11.29 -1.56
C ARG A 27 -16.38 11.08 -2.93
N ALA A 28 -15.07 11.31 -3.09
CA ALA A 28 -14.37 11.11 -4.36
C ALA A 28 -14.38 9.63 -4.77
N ILE A 29 -14.09 8.72 -3.83
CA ILE A 29 -14.15 7.27 -4.07
C ILE A 29 -15.57 6.84 -4.42
N HIS A 30 -16.58 7.34 -3.70
CA HIS A 30 -17.98 7.04 -4.01
C HIS A 30 -18.39 7.57 -5.40
N ARG A 31 -17.92 8.76 -5.79
CA ARG A 31 -18.19 9.33 -7.13
C ARG A 31 -17.45 8.63 -8.26
N LEU A 32 -16.30 8.03 -7.95
CA LEU A 32 -15.55 7.24 -8.92
C LEU A 32 -16.33 5.99 -9.36
N ASP A 33 -17.20 5.47 -8.48
CA ASP A 33 -18.06 4.30 -8.72
C ASP A 33 -17.32 3.12 -9.37
N HIS A 34 -16.07 2.90 -8.91
CA HIS A 34 -15.20 1.89 -9.50
C HIS A 34 -15.46 0.53 -8.86
N PRO A 35 -15.81 -0.52 -9.63
CA PRO A 35 -16.24 -1.81 -9.09
C PRO A 35 -15.16 -2.55 -8.29
N GLY A 36 -13.90 -2.14 -8.46
CA GLY A 36 -12.75 -2.70 -7.74
C GLY A 36 -12.21 -1.86 -6.59
N ILE A 37 -12.86 -0.75 -6.21
CA ILE A 37 -12.40 0.14 -5.12
C ILE A 37 -13.57 0.42 -4.18
N LYS A 38 -13.41 0.09 -2.91
CA LYS A 38 -14.42 0.31 -1.88
C LYS A 38 -13.80 0.93 -0.64
N ALA A 39 -14.36 2.04 -0.17
CA ALA A 39 -14.00 2.55 1.15
C ALA A 39 -14.69 1.70 2.22
N LEU A 40 -13.91 1.07 3.10
CA LEU A 40 -14.43 0.26 4.21
C LEU A 40 -14.86 1.12 5.41
N GLY A 41 -14.26 2.31 5.55
CA GLY A 41 -14.67 3.27 6.56
C GLY A 41 -13.51 4.11 7.10
N THR A 42 -13.74 4.62 8.30
CA THR A 42 -12.89 5.54 9.04
C THR A 42 -12.61 4.98 10.42
N THR A 43 -11.39 5.14 10.94
CA THR A 43 -11.11 4.77 12.34
C THR A 43 -11.58 5.89 13.28
N ARG A 44 -12.06 5.53 14.47
CA ARG A 44 -12.53 6.48 15.52
C ARG A 44 -11.38 7.11 16.34
N THR A 45 -10.14 6.92 15.93
CA THR A 45 -8.94 7.41 16.63
C THR A 45 -8.67 8.88 16.32
N GLU A 46 -7.86 9.54 17.15
CA GLU A 46 -7.41 10.93 16.95
C GLU A 46 -6.73 11.16 15.59
N ALA A 47 -6.21 10.09 14.98
CA ALA A 47 -5.69 10.11 13.63
C ALA A 47 -6.81 9.93 12.59
N CYS A 48 -6.94 10.91 11.69
CA CYS A 48 -7.85 10.83 10.55
C CYS A 48 -7.37 9.75 9.58
N MET A 49 -7.94 8.54 9.64
CA MET A 49 -7.55 7.44 8.74
C MET A 49 -8.71 6.93 7.88
N ILE A 50 -8.37 6.45 6.69
CA ILE A 50 -9.29 5.73 5.79
C ILE A 50 -8.74 4.36 5.46
N VAL A 51 -9.65 3.40 5.36
CA VAL A 51 -9.34 2.05 4.90
C VAL A 51 -10.02 1.83 3.56
N ILE A 52 -9.23 1.46 2.55
CA ILE A 52 -9.70 1.20 1.20
C ILE A 52 -9.44 -0.26 0.84
N GLU A 53 -10.50 -0.97 0.50
CA GLU A 53 -10.46 -2.29 -0.09
C GLU A 53 -10.36 -2.18 -1.62
N CYS A 54 -9.47 -2.95 -2.21
CA CYS A 54 -9.20 -3.00 -3.63
C CYS A 54 -9.22 -4.45 -4.11
N THR A 55 -9.83 -4.73 -5.26
CA THR A 55 -9.88 -6.11 -5.80
C THR A 55 -8.62 -6.49 -6.58
N SER A 56 -7.72 -5.55 -6.84
CA SER A 56 -6.48 -5.77 -7.60
C SER A 56 -5.41 -4.72 -7.28
N ALA A 57 -4.17 -5.00 -7.69
CA ALA A 57 -3.06 -4.04 -7.61
C ALA A 57 -3.33 -2.76 -8.41
N ALA A 58 -3.95 -2.86 -9.59
CA ALA A 58 -4.28 -1.70 -10.41
C ALA A 58 -5.33 -0.81 -9.72
N ALA A 59 -6.31 -1.42 -9.04
CA ALA A 59 -7.28 -0.70 -8.24
C ALA A 59 -6.64 0.00 -7.03
N GLU A 60 -5.63 -0.62 -6.41
CA GLU A 60 -4.84 0.02 -5.33
C GLU A 60 -4.04 1.22 -5.84
N VAL A 61 -3.35 1.10 -6.98
CA VAL A 61 -2.61 2.24 -7.56
C VAL A 61 -3.56 3.39 -7.86
N ARG A 62 -4.74 3.11 -8.42
CA ARG A 62 -5.76 4.11 -8.72
C ARG A 62 -6.32 4.75 -7.44
N SER A 63 -6.64 3.94 -6.42
CA SER A 63 -7.15 4.48 -5.16
C SER A 63 -6.12 5.37 -4.48
N ARG A 64 -4.83 4.97 -4.50
CA ARG A 64 -3.72 5.82 -4.06
C ARG A 64 -3.66 7.14 -4.81
N GLN A 65 -3.80 7.14 -6.13
CA GLN A 65 -3.80 8.37 -6.93
C GLN A 65 -4.94 9.31 -6.53
N VAL A 66 -6.14 8.79 -6.29
CA VAL A 66 -7.29 9.58 -5.81
C VAL A 66 -7.00 10.18 -4.45
N VAL A 67 -6.47 9.39 -3.51
CA VAL A 67 -6.09 9.86 -2.17
C VAL A 67 -5.08 11.00 -2.27
N MET A 68 -3.99 10.82 -3.04
CA MET A 68 -2.93 11.81 -3.20
C MET A 68 -3.39 13.08 -3.92
N ALA A 69 -4.32 12.95 -4.87
CA ALA A 69 -4.89 14.10 -5.58
C ALA A 69 -5.76 14.98 -4.66
N VAL A 70 -6.43 14.37 -3.67
CA VAL A 70 -7.29 15.10 -2.72
C VAL A 70 -6.49 15.55 -1.49
N ASP A 71 -5.52 14.75 -1.05
CA ASP A 71 -4.64 15.04 0.08
C ASP A 71 -3.18 14.70 -0.29
N ALA A 72 -2.44 15.70 -0.76
CA ALA A 72 -1.02 15.56 -1.09
C ALA A 72 -0.13 15.21 0.13
N LEU A 73 -0.64 15.36 1.37
CA LEU A 73 0.05 15.00 2.60
C LEU A 73 -0.38 13.64 3.14
N ALA A 74 -1.24 12.91 2.42
CA ALA A 74 -1.65 11.57 2.84
C ALA A 74 -0.44 10.63 2.89
N VAL A 75 -0.38 9.80 3.92
CA VAL A 75 0.67 8.80 4.11
C VAL A 75 0.01 7.43 4.21
N ARG A 76 0.50 6.46 3.44
CA ARG A 76 0.06 5.06 3.57
C ARG A 76 0.72 4.45 4.79
N THR A 77 -0.08 3.95 5.72
CA THR A 77 0.40 3.38 7.00
C THR A 77 0.45 1.86 6.98
N GLU A 78 -0.43 1.21 6.21
CA GLU A 78 -0.49 -0.25 6.14
C GLU A 78 -0.99 -0.74 4.78
N THR A 79 -0.52 -1.93 4.39
CA THR A 79 -0.99 -2.68 3.22
C THR A 79 -1.12 -4.15 3.57
N THR A 80 -2.31 -4.71 3.38
CA THR A 80 -2.52 -6.15 3.49
C THR A 80 -2.88 -6.69 2.11
N ARG A 81 -2.09 -7.66 1.62
CA ARG A 81 -2.40 -8.42 0.42
C ARG A 81 -2.84 -9.81 0.86
N ALA A 82 -4.07 -10.20 0.55
CA ALA A 82 -4.52 -11.57 0.74
C ALA A 82 -3.77 -12.49 -0.26
N ALA A 83 -2.61 -13.00 0.12
CA ALA A 83 -2.02 -14.18 -0.49
C ALA A 83 -2.10 -15.28 0.57
N GLY A 84 -2.47 -16.51 0.19
CA GLY A 84 -2.30 -17.67 1.06
C GLY A 84 -0.89 -17.64 1.67
N VAL A 85 -0.83 -17.55 2.99
CA VAL A 85 0.32 -17.22 3.86
C VAL A 85 1.23 -18.47 4.03
N PRO A 86 2.52 -18.41 4.48
CA PRO A 86 3.35 -17.30 4.98
C PRO A 86 4.71 -17.13 4.26
N TYR A 87 5.29 -15.92 4.32
CA TYR A 87 6.73 -15.83 4.55
C TYR A 87 7.05 -14.60 5.39
N ALA A 88 7.81 -14.85 6.45
CA ALA A 88 8.22 -13.90 7.47
C ALA A 88 9.19 -12.84 6.95
N SER A 89 9.03 -11.64 7.47
CA SER A 89 10.13 -10.76 7.85
C SER A 89 9.68 -10.05 9.12
N ASP A 90 10.00 -10.64 10.27
CA ASP A 90 10.07 -9.92 11.53
C ASP A 90 11.15 -8.83 11.46
N SER A 91 10.93 -7.77 12.25
CA SER A 91 11.89 -6.77 12.77
C SER A 91 12.32 -5.65 11.82
N SER A 92 12.32 -4.36 12.22
CA SER A 92 12.49 -3.73 13.53
C SER A 92 11.64 -2.45 13.59
N GLY A 93 11.01 -2.04 14.69
CA GLY A 93 11.56 -1.92 16.03
C GLY A 93 11.53 -0.44 16.40
N THR A 94 10.69 -0.08 17.37
CA THR A 94 10.74 1.19 18.10
C THR A 94 12.16 1.41 18.66
N ALA A 95 12.89 2.42 18.19
CA ALA A 95 13.97 3.11 18.90
C ALA A 95 14.54 4.19 17.97
N TYR A 96 14.46 5.48 18.29
CA TYR A 96 15.39 6.16 19.20
C TYR A 96 16.86 5.94 18.83
N LEU A 97 17.46 7.05 18.38
CA LEU A 97 18.88 7.35 18.18
C LEU A 97 19.84 6.47 18.99
N ALA A 98 20.63 5.63 18.33
CA ALA A 98 21.96 5.28 18.81
C ALA A 98 22.84 4.69 17.68
N ALA A 99 24.08 5.21 17.64
CA ALA A 99 25.29 4.55 17.19
C ALA A 99 25.52 4.36 15.68
N LEU A 100 26.22 5.36 15.14
CA LEU A 100 27.41 5.22 14.28
C LEU A 100 27.99 3.80 14.16
N GLY A 101 28.23 3.35 12.92
CA GLY A 101 29.17 2.25 12.65
C GLY A 101 28.94 1.48 11.35
N LEU A 102 29.22 2.07 10.19
CA LEU A 102 29.54 1.28 8.99
C LEU A 102 30.90 0.60 9.23
N PRO A 103 31.08 -0.69 8.89
CA PRO A 103 31.75 -0.94 7.60
C PRO A 103 31.40 -2.25 6.86
N ARG A 104 31.41 -2.13 5.53
CA ARG A 104 32.06 -2.96 4.49
C ARG A 104 31.79 -4.47 4.37
N ARG A 105 31.61 -4.84 3.08
CA ARG A 105 32.02 -6.10 2.38
C ARG A 105 31.16 -7.31 2.76
N LEU A 106 30.68 -8.15 1.84
CA LEU A 106 31.02 -8.55 0.48
C LEU A 106 29.75 -9.16 -0.11
N LEU A 107 29.57 -9.13 -1.44
CA LEU A 107 29.17 -10.30 -2.24
C LEU A 107 29.15 -9.91 -3.74
N ARG A 108 30.31 -10.10 -4.37
CA ARG A 108 30.45 -10.69 -5.72
C ARG A 108 29.64 -12.01 -5.74
N LEU A 109 29.06 -12.56 -6.81
CA LEU A 109 29.34 -12.63 -8.25
C LEU A 109 28.26 -13.55 -8.84
N VAL A 110 27.62 -13.26 -9.98
CA VAL A 110 27.12 -14.27 -10.96
C VAL A 110 27.11 -13.62 -12.37
N PRO A 111 27.49 -14.32 -13.45
CA PRO A 111 28.09 -13.74 -14.65
C PRO A 111 27.10 -13.43 -15.79
N MET A 112 27.37 -12.34 -16.50
CA MET A 112 26.71 -11.94 -17.75
C MET A 112 27.64 -12.24 -18.94
N GLU A 113 27.87 -13.52 -19.20
CA GLU A 113 28.49 -13.99 -20.44
C GLU A 113 27.48 -14.87 -21.17
N GLN A 114 26.67 -14.26 -22.04
CA GLN A 114 26.35 -14.72 -23.39
C GLN A 114 25.17 -13.94 -23.97
N LEU A 115 25.48 -12.84 -24.67
CA LEU A 115 24.81 -12.57 -25.95
C LEU A 115 25.79 -11.82 -26.87
N ARG A 116 26.35 -12.64 -27.77
CA ARG A 116 27.27 -12.34 -28.87
C ARG A 116 26.74 -11.18 -29.73
N ARG A 117 27.57 -10.23 -30.16
CA ARG A 117 28.49 -10.28 -31.32
C ARG A 117 27.77 -10.62 -32.64
N PHE A 118 27.91 -9.69 -33.60
CA PHE A 118 27.41 -9.63 -34.99
C PHE A 118 25.92 -9.22 -35.08
N ILE A 119 25.58 -8.08 -35.67
CA ILE A 119 26.06 -7.46 -36.93
C ILE A 119 26.33 -5.97 -36.73
#